data_AF-A0A938C8K6-F1
#
_entry.id   AF-A0A938C8K6-F1
#
_cell.length_a   1.000
_cell.length_b   1.000
_cell.length_c   1.000
_cell.angle_alpha   90.00
_cell.angle_beta   90.00
_cell.angle_gamma   90.00
#
_symmetry.space_group_name_H-M   'P 1'
#
loop_
_entity.id
_entity.type
_entity.pdbx_description
1 polymer ?
#
loop_
_entity_poly.entity_id
_entity_poly.type
_entity_poly.pdbx_seq_one_letter_code
_entity_poly.pdbx_strand_id
1 'polypeptide(L)' 'MGVDSESLGFSADEDMPVRYIERTHAWYEALGTNNPYRYASFSHVPFTPLRPVRPHAGRAVAHAE' A
#
# COMPACT_ATOMS: atom_id res chain seq x y z
N MET A 1 17.48 20.74 1.17
CA MET A 1 17.74 19.55 2.01
C MET A 1 16.66 18.54 1.69
N GLY A 2 16.97 17.52 0.89
CA GLY A 2 16.03 16.43 0.64
C GLY A 2 16.05 15.51 1.87
N VAL A 3 14.88 15.23 2.44
CA VAL A 3 14.74 14.15 3.41
C VAL A 3 14.82 12.83 2.66
N ASP A 4 15.79 12.01 3.00
CA ASP A 4 16.02 10.69 2.43
C ASP A 4 15.17 9.63 3.14
N SER A 5 14.93 8.50 2.48
CA SER A 5 14.04 7.45 2.98
C SER A 5 14.52 6.81 4.29
N GLU A 6 15.84 6.78 4.50
CA GLU A 6 16.44 6.21 5.70
C GLU A 6 16.19 7.10 6.93
N SER A 7 16.32 8.42 6.78
CA SER A 7 15.97 9.36 7.87
C SER A 7 14.47 9.37 8.20
N LEU A 8 13.61 8.98 7.27
CA LEU A 8 12.17 8.78 7.48
C LEU A 8 11.83 7.40 8.07
N GLY A 9 12.80 6.48 8.18
CA GLY A 9 12.61 5.15 8.73
C GLY A 9 11.78 4.21 7.85
N PHE A 10 11.74 4.45 6.53
CA PHE A 10 11.08 3.56 5.60
C PHE A 10 11.78 2.19 5.52
N SER A 11 11.02 1.13 5.23
CA SER A 11 11.57 -0.18 4.88
C SER A 11 12.44 -0.12 3.64
N ALA A 12 13.41 -1.03 3.52
CA ALA A 12 14.24 -1.18 2.32
C ALA A 12 13.39 -1.50 1.08
N ASP A 13 13.89 -1.15 -0.11
CA ASP A 13 13.13 -1.36 -1.36
C ASP A 13 12.87 -2.85 -1.66
N GLU A 14 13.78 -3.74 -1.25
CA GLU A 14 13.65 -5.21 -1.33
C GLU A 14 12.51 -5.76 -0.46
N ASP A 15 12.05 -5.00 0.54
CA ASP A 15 10.95 -5.36 1.47
C ASP A 15 9.58 -4.84 0.98
N MET A 16 9.53 -4.24 -0.23
CA MET A 16 8.28 -3.74 -0.81
C MET A 16 7.49 -4.82 -1.54
N PRO A 17 6.16 -4.92 -1.31
CA PRO A 17 5.33 -5.91 -1.99
C PRO A 17 5.03 -5.55 -3.45
N VAL A 18 5.19 -6.55 -4.33
CA VAL A 18 4.70 -6.74 -5.72
C VAL A 18 4.96 -5.61 -6.73
N ARG A 19 5.68 -5.98 -7.80
CA ARG A 19 5.97 -5.19 -9.02
C ARG A 19 4.78 -4.57 -9.77
N TYR A 20 3.54 -4.91 -9.41
CA TYR A 20 2.34 -4.38 -10.06
C TYR A 20 2.29 -2.85 -10.06
N ILE A 21 2.84 -2.23 -9.01
CA ILE A 21 2.88 -0.77 -8.87
C ILE A 21 3.91 -0.10 -9.80
N GLU A 22 4.89 -0.83 -10.34
CA GLU A 22 5.98 -0.27 -11.17
C GLU A 22 5.44 0.50 -12.38
N ARG A 23 4.35 0.02 -13.00
CA ARG A 23 3.69 0.72 -14.11
C ARG A 23 3.14 2.09 -13.70
N THR A 24 2.64 2.20 -12.48
CA THR A 24 2.12 3.45 -11.92
C THR A 24 3.26 4.41 -11.63
N HIS A 25 4.39 3.92 -11.10
CA HIS A 25 5.58 4.75 -10.86
C HIS A 25 6.08 5.37 -12.17
N ALA A 26 6.25 4.56 -13.22
CA ALA A 26 6.69 5.02 -14.53
C ALA A 26 5.75 6.09 -15.12
N TRP A 27 4.44 5.96 -14.89
CA TRP A 27 3.46 6.96 -15.37
C TRP A 27 3.60 8.30 -14.65
N TYR A 28 3.72 8.31 -13.31
CA TYR A 28 3.90 9.55 -12.55
C TYR A 28 5.27 10.20 -12.79
N GLU A 29 6.32 9.39 -12.97
CA GLU A 29 7.64 9.88 -13.34
C GLU A 29 7.61 10.59 -14.70
N ALA A 30 6.91 10.03 -15.69
CA ALA A 30 6.72 10.67 -17.00
C ALA A 30 5.95 12.00 -16.93
N LEU A 31 5.15 12.23 -15.88
CA LEU A 31 4.47 13.51 -15.63
C LEU A 31 5.36 14.56 -14.94
N GLY A 32 6.58 14.21 -14.53
CA GLY A 32 7.51 15.15 -13.91
C GLY A 32 7.15 15.50 -12.47
N THR A 33 6.44 14.65 -11.75
CA THR A 33 6.13 14.88 -10.32
C THR A 33 7.39 14.97 -9.45
N ASN A 34 8.54 14.50 -9.96
CA ASN A 34 9.87 14.59 -9.36
C ASN A 34 9.95 14.11 -7.89
N ASN A 35 8.95 13.33 -7.49
CA ASN A 35 8.77 12.74 -6.19
C ASN A 35 8.33 11.29 -6.43
N PRO A 36 9.25 10.32 -6.31
CA PRO A 36 8.93 8.92 -6.56
C PRO A 36 7.85 8.47 -5.60
N TYR A 37 6.75 7.94 -6.14
CA TYR A 37 5.69 7.36 -5.33
C TYR A 37 6.30 6.22 -4.50
N ARG A 38 6.01 6.16 -3.20
CA ARG A 38 6.47 5.11 -2.28
C ARG A 38 5.33 4.76 -1.36
N TYR A 39 5.08 3.47 -1.16
CA TYR A 39 4.15 3.05 -0.11
C TYR A 39 4.71 3.43 1.27
N ALA A 40 3.84 3.88 2.17
CA ALA A 40 4.21 4.14 3.56
C ALA A 40 4.44 2.80 4.29
N SER A 41 5.66 2.28 4.18
CA SER A 41 6.12 1.07 4.87
C SER A 41 7.29 1.43 5.79
N PHE A 42 7.17 1.11 7.08
CA PHE A 42 8.17 1.43 8.09
C PHE A 42 8.63 0.13 8.76
N SER A 43 9.93 -0.11 8.76
CA SER A 43 10.54 -1.35 9.27
C SER A 43 10.34 -1.58 10.77
N HIS A 44 10.12 -0.49 11.51
CA HIS A 44 10.04 -0.48 12.97
C HIS A 44 8.63 -0.30 13.52
N VAL A 45 7.62 -0.13 12.64
CA VAL A 45 6.23 0.09 13.07
C VAL A 45 5.46 -1.23 12.96
N PRO A 46 5.09 -1.86 14.09
CA PRO A 46 4.33 -3.09 14.04
C PRO A 46 2.94 -2.82 13.44
N PHE A 47 2.52 -3.70 12.52
CA PHE A 47 1.15 -3.67 12.01
C PHE A 47 0.16 -3.91 13.16
N THR A 48 -0.76 -2.98 13.36
CA THR A 48 -1.84 -3.17 14.34
C THR A 48 -2.88 -4.12 13.73
N PRO A 49 -3.12 -5.31 14.31
CA PRO A 49 -4.07 -6.26 13.77
C PRO A 49 -5.45 -5.60 13.64
N LEU A 50 -6.05 -5.68 12.46
CA LEU A 50 -7.42 -5.23 12.27
C LEU A 50 -8.35 -6.10 13.11
N ARG A 51 -9.30 -5.47 13.81
CA ARG A 51 -10.36 -6.24 14.49
C ARG A 51 -11.13 -7.01 13.42
N PRO A 52 -11.33 -8.34 13.58
CA PRO A 52 -12.09 -9.11 12.61
C PRO A 52 -13.48 -8.48 12.46
N VAL A 53 -13.78 -8.04 11.24
CA VAL A 53 -15.12 -7.62 10.85
C VAL A 53 -16.02 -8.83 11.01
N ARG A 54 -17.07 -8.71 11.81
CA ARG A 54 -18.14 -9.72 11.78
C ARG A 54 -18.75 -9.68 10.38
N PRO A 55 -19.01 -10.83 9.75
CA PRO A 55 -19.71 -10.86 8.48
C PRO A 55 -20.98 -10.02 8.60
N HIS A 56 -21.21 -9.10 7.66
CA HIS A 56 -22.53 -8.52 7.52
C HIS A 56 -23.49 -9.67 7.22
N ALA A 57 -24.62 -9.74 7.93
CA ALA A 57 -25.60 -10.78 7.70
C ALA A 57 -26.10 -10.65 6.25
N GLY A 58 -25.59 -11.51 5.37
CA GLY A 58 -26.00 -11.56 3.98
C GLY A 58 -27.49 -11.90 3.94
N ARG A 59 -28.30 -11.04 3.32
CA ARG A 59 -29.69 -11.36 3.02
C ARG A 59 -29.67 -12.48 1.98
N ALA A 60 -30.02 -13.70 2.39
CA ALA A 60 -30.17 -14.81 1.46
C ALA A 60 -31.27 -14.45 0.45
N VAL A 61 -30.88 -14.22 -0.80
CA VAL A 61 -31.82 -14.09 -1.92
C VAL A 61 -32.20 -15.51 -2.33
N ALA A 62 -33.35 -15.97 -1.85
CA ALA A 62 -33.93 -17.22 -2.32
C ALA A 62 -34.43 -16.99 -3.75
N HIS A 63 -33.71 -17.53 -4.74
CA HIS A 63 -34.27 -17.75 -6.06
C HIS A 63 -35.20 -18.96 -5.95
N ALA A 64 -36.51 -18.70 -5.97
CA ALA A 64 -37.53 -19.73 -6.17
C ALA A 64 -37.76 -19.85 -7.68
N GLU A 65 -37.63 -21.07 -8.20
CA GLU A 65 -38.17 -21.47 -9.51
C GLU A 65 -39.68 -21.72 -9.43
#